data_AF-A0AAE4ADV5-F1
#
_entry.id   AF-A0AAE4ADV5-F1
#
_cell.length_a   1.000
_cell.length_b   1.000
_cell.length_c   1.000
_cell.angle_alpha   90.00
_cell.angle_beta   90.00
_cell.angle_gamma   90.00
#
_symmetry.space_group_name_H-M   'P 1'
#
loop_
_entity.id
_entity.type
_entity.pdbx_description
1 polymer ?
#
loop_
_entity_poly.entity_id
_entity_poly.type
_entity_poly.pdbx_seq_one_letter_code
_entity_poly.pdbx_strand_id
1 'polypeptide(L)'
;MTVRRHKTTGRTQGARARLLGFAIVASYGAVMGYLAVLRFSDGAVAARGLSLYEGWIVLGGALGGMAALGLAGDRVGQSGPGTMPGILAGLIRVSLLGAIIAGTLALPVYGTMFAPLTLILTLATSPVLALSWVACMGAVHLCMVAYRSELDPVFTPLRLTQPD
;
A
#
# COMPACT_ATOMS: atom_id res chain seq x y z
N MET A 1 -45.37 3.83 8.36
CA MET A 1 -44.14 3.74 7.55
C MET A 1 -42.96 3.84 8.50
N THR A 2 -42.41 2.72 8.95
CA THR A 2 -41.46 2.66 10.06
C THR A 2 -40.06 2.56 9.47
N VAL A 3 -39.32 3.66 9.45
CA VAL A 3 -37.91 3.67 9.02
C VAL A 3 -37.11 2.84 10.02
N ARG A 4 -36.83 1.59 9.66
CA ARG A 4 -35.91 0.72 10.41
C ARG A 4 -34.52 1.36 10.38
N ARG A 5 -34.13 2.01 11.47
CA ARG A 5 -32.74 2.40 11.71
C ARG A 5 -31.91 1.11 11.81
N HIS A 6 -31.11 0.81 10.80
CA HIS A 6 -30.08 -0.21 10.92
C HIS A 6 -29.05 0.28 11.95
N LYS A 7 -28.97 -0.38 13.10
CA LYS A 7 -27.83 -0.28 14.02
C LYS A 7 -26.60 -0.86 13.30
N THR A 8 -25.71 0.00 12.80
CA THR A 8 -24.41 -0.40 12.25
C THR A 8 -23.32 -0.18 13.29
N THR A 9 -23.27 -1.05 14.30
CA THR A 9 -22.17 -1.08 15.29
C THR A 9 -21.14 -2.18 15.01
N GLY A 10 -21.17 -2.80 13.82
CA GLY A 10 -20.07 -3.63 13.31
C GLY A 10 -19.25 -2.85 12.29
N ARG A 11 -17.91 -2.89 12.36
CA ARG A 11 -17.04 -2.41 11.26
C ARG A 11 -17.54 -3.02 9.95
N THR A 12 -17.91 -2.20 8.97
CA THR A 12 -18.33 -2.68 7.64
C THR A 12 -17.20 -3.49 7.01
N GLN A 13 -17.54 -4.43 6.13
CA GLN A 13 -16.58 -5.36 5.54
C GLN A 13 -15.53 -4.62 4.70
N GLY A 14 -15.89 -3.51 4.07
CA GLY A 14 -15.02 -2.61 3.33
C GLY A 14 -14.08 -1.82 4.24
N ALA A 15 -14.54 -1.35 5.41
CA ALA A 15 -13.66 -0.73 6.39
C ALA A 15 -12.58 -1.70 6.89
N ARG A 16 -12.93 -2.99 7.06
CA ARG A 16 -11.98 -4.07 7.35
C ARG A 16 -11.02 -4.31 6.18
N ALA A 17 -11.53 -4.36 4.95
CA ALA A 17 -10.72 -4.54 3.75
C ALA A 17 -9.71 -3.40 3.58
N ARG A 18 -10.11 -2.15 3.80
CA ARG A 18 -9.20 -0.99 3.78
C ARG A 18 -8.10 -1.16 4.82
N LEU A 19 -8.45 -1.47 6.08
CA LEU A 19 -7.46 -1.70 7.14
C LEU A 19 -6.48 -2.83 6.77
N LEU A 20 -6.98 -3.92 6.19
CA LEU A 20 -6.16 -5.02 5.71
C LEU A 20 -5.20 -4.57 4.59
N GLY A 21 -5.68 -3.75 3.65
CA GLY A 21 -4.84 -3.16 2.60
C GLY A 21 -3.69 -2.31 3.17
N PHE A 22 -3.98 -1.48 4.18
CA PHE A 22 -2.94 -0.73 4.91
C PHE A 22 -1.97 -1.66 5.65
N ALA A 23 -2.47 -2.73 6.28
CA ALA A 23 -1.62 -3.69 6.97
C ALA A 23 -0.68 -4.42 5.98
N ILE A 24 -1.20 -4.88 4.83
CA ILE A 24 -0.41 -5.55 3.80
C ILE A 24 0.71 -4.64 3.30
N VAL A 25 0.40 -3.39 2.92
CA VAL A 25 1.42 -2.47 2.41
C VAL A 25 2.42 -2.06 3.49
N ALA A 26 1.97 -1.93 4.75
CA ALA A 26 2.86 -1.65 5.88
C ALA A 26 3.84 -2.80 6.10
N SER A 27 3.35 -4.05 6.12
CA SER A 27 4.19 -5.24 6.28
C SER A 27 5.18 -5.38 5.12
N TYR A 28 4.73 -5.16 3.88
CA TYR A 28 5.63 -5.21 2.73
C TYR A 28 6.68 -4.10 2.76
N GLY A 29 6.29 -2.88 3.13
CA GLY A 29 7.20 -1.76 3.35
C GLY A 29 8.25 -2.04 4.42
N ALA A 30 7.85 -2.66 5.54
CA ALA A 30 8.76 -3.10 6.60
C ALA A 30 9.76 -4.14 6.08
N VAL A 31 9.30 -5.14 5.33
CA VAL A 31 10.17 -6.17 4.72
C VAL A 31 11.18 -5.51 3.78
N MET A 32 10.76 -4.59 2.93
CA MET A 32 11.68 -3.87 2.03
C MET A 32 12.69 -3.01 2.79
N GLY A 33 12.27 -2.33 3.87
CA GLY A 33 13.18 -1.60 4.76
C GLY A 33 14.19 -2.53 5.45
N TYR A 34 13.76 -3.71 5.88
CA TYR A 34 14.64 -4.72 6.48
C TYR A 34 15.64 -5.29 5.46
N LEU A 35 15.20 -5.56 4.23
CA LEU A 35 16.08 -5.98 3.15
C LEU A 35 17.13 -4.90 2.82
N ALA A 36 16.76 -3.62 2.85
CA ALA A 36 17.72 -2.53 2.67
C ALA A 36 18.79 -2.55 3.78
N VAL A 37 18.38 -2.71 5.04
CA VAL A 37 19.30 -2.85 6.18
C VAL A 37 20.24 -4.05 6.02
N LEU A 38 19.73 -5.21 5.59
CA LEU A 38 20.56 -6.39 5.35
C LEU A 38 21.61 -6.15 4.27
N ARG A 39 21.25 -5.41 3.21
CA ARG A 39 22.18 -5.04 2.13
C ARG A 39 23.25 -4.05 2.58
N PHE A 40 22.91 -3.11 3.45
CA PHE A 40 23.87 -2.14 3.98
C PHE A 40 24.86 -2.71 4.99
N SER A 41 24.47 -3.78 5.70
CA SER A 41 25.27 -4.36 6.78
C SER A 41 26.01 -5.65 6.38
N ASP A 42 26.07 -5.97 5.08
CA ASP A 42 26.58 -7.23 4.55
C ASP A 42 25.98 -8.47 5.27
N GLY A 43 24.72 -8.37 5.69
CA GLY A 43 24.01 -9.43 6.41
C GLY A 43 24.37 -9.58 7.90
N ALA A 44 25.31 -8.81 8.44
CA ALA A 44 25.73 -8.91 9.84
C ALA A 44 24.58 -8.70 10.85
N VAL A 45 23.55 -7.94 10.47
CA VAL A 45 22.34 -7.70 11.28
C VAL A 45 21.59 -8.99 11.60
N ALA A 46 21.65 -10.00 10.73
CA ALA A 46 21.01 -11.29 11.02
C ALA A 46 21.62 -12.00 12.24
N ALA A 47 22.91 -11.75 12.51
CA ALA A 47 23.64 -12.36 13.62
C ALA A 47 23.64 -11.50 14.90
N ARG A 48 23.75 -10.15 14.76
CA ARG A 48 23.84 -9.23 15.91
C ARG A 48 22.52 -8.64 16.38
N GLY A 49 21.44 -8.86 15.62
CA GLY A 49 20.14 -8.23 15.86
C GLY A 49 20.06 -6.80 15.34
N LEU A 50 18.85 -6.23 15.37
CA LEU A 50 18.57 -4.87 14.91
C LEU A 50 19.02 -3.83 15.95
N SER A 51 19.84 -2.88 15.53
CA SER A 51 20.05 -1.64 16.25
C SER A 51 18.79 -0.75 16.20
N LEU A 52 18.73 0.23 17.09
CA LEU A 52 17.62 1.20 17.11
C LEU A 52 17.48 1.95 15.78
N TYR A 53 18.60 2.31 15.16
CA TYR A 53 18.62 2.97 13.86
C TYR A 53 18.09 2.07 12.74
N GLU A 54 18.48 0.80 12.73
CA GLU A 54 18.00 -0.17 11.74
C GLU A 54 16.50 -0.47 11.94
N GLY A 55 16.05 -0.56 13.20
CA GLY A 55 14.63 -0.64 13.53
C GLY A 55 13.85 0.58 13.03
N TRP A 56 14.43 1.78 13.12
CA TRP A 56 13.83 2.99 12.58
C TRP A 56 13.69 2.94 11.05
N ILE A 57 14.67 2.41 10.32
CA ILE A 57 14.60 2.23 8.86
C ILE A 57 13.44 1.29 8.49
N VAL A 58 13.30 0.16 9.20
CA VAL A 58 12.20 -0.80 8.99
C VAL A 58 10.85 -0.14 9.25
N LEU A 59 10.73 0.61 10.34
CA LEU A 59 9.52 1.36 10.67
C LEU A 59 9.21 2.43 9.62
N GLY A 60 10.22 3.15 9.14
CA GLY A 60 10.11 4.11 8.05
C GLY A 60 9.57 3.47 6.76
N GLY A 61 10.00 2.25 6.46
CA GLY A 61 9.44 1.44 5.37
C GLY A 61 7.94 1.17 5.53
N ALA A 62 7.52 0.75 6.73
CA ALA A 62 6.12 0.50 7.02
C ALA A 62 5.26 1.78 6.92
N LEU A 63 5.72 2.87 7.54
CA LEU A 63 5.05 4.17 7.53
C LEU A 63 4.96 4.74 6.11
N GLY A 64 6.03 4.61 5.32
CA GLY A 64 6.07 5.06 3.93
C GLY A 64 5.05 4.31 3.06
N GLY A 65 4.95 2.99 3.20
CA GLY A 65 3.95 2.18 2.50
C GLY A 65 2.51 2.60 2.84
N MET A 66 2.23 2.79 4.15
CA MET A 66 0.91 3.26 4.59
C MET A 66 0.59 4.66 4.07
N ALA A 67 1.50 5.62 4.24
CA ALA A 67 1.30 6.99 3.81
C ALA A 67 1.08 7.07 2.29
N ALA A 68 1.84 6.29 1.52
CA ALA A 68 1.69 6.24 0.07
C ALA A 68 0.35 5.67 -0.38
N LEU A 69 -0.15 4.61 0.27
CA LEU A 69 -1.49 4.10 0.00
C LEU A 69 -2.57 5.10 0.41
N GLY A 70 -2.38 5.85 1.50
CA GLY A 70 -3.26 6.94 1.90
C GLY A 70 -3.33 8.06 0.87
N LEU A 71 -2.19 8.47 0.32
CA LEU A 71 -2.09 9.56 -0.66
C LEU A 71 -2.49 9.15 -2.08
N ALA A 72 -2.23 7.90 -2.48
CA ALA A 72 -2.58 7.39 -3.79
C ALA A 72 -3.90 6.61 -3.81
N GLY A 73 -4.57 6.50 -2.67
CA GLY A 73 -5.76 5.67 -2.44
C GLY A 73 -6.88 5.91 -3.44
N ASP A 74 -7.05 7.14 -3.93
CA ASP A 74 -8.08 7.55 -4.89
C ASP A 74 -7.88 6.99 -6.30
N ARG A 75 -6.68 6.48 -6.60
CA ARG A 75 -6.37 5.81 -7.88
C ARG A 75 -6.26 4.29 -7.78
N VAL A 76 -6.24 3.74 -6.57
CA VAL A 76 -6.16 2.29 -6.33
C VAL A 76 -7.54 1.73 -5.99
N GLY A 77 -7.93 0.64 -6.66
CA GLY A 77 -9.23 -0.02 -6.45
C GLY A 77 -10.33 0.43 -7.43
N GLN A 78 -9.97 1.14 -8.50
CA GLN A 78 -10.92 1.43 -9.58
C GLN A 78 -11.28 0.13 -10.31
N SER A 79 -12.58 -0.12 -10.49
CA SER A 79 -13.12 -1.31 -11.17
C SER A 79 -13.88 -0.90 -12.43
N GLY A 80 -13.64 -1.57 -13.57
CA GLY A 80 -14.34 -1.31 -14.83
C GLY A 80 -13.53 -1.68 -16.09
N PRO A 81 -14.18 -1.80 -17.27
CA PRO A 81 -13.50 -2.08 -18.53
C PRO A 81 -12.58 -0.92 -18.93
N GLY A 82 -11.30 -1.20 -19.20
CA GLY A 82 -10.28 -0.18 -19.52
C GLY A 82 -9.42 0.32 -18.36
N THR A 83 -9.56 -0.26 -17.16
CA THR A 83 -8.85 0.18 -15.93
C THR A 83 -7.43 -0.35 -15.79
N MET A 84 -7.00 -1.34 -16.58
CA MET A 84 -5.67 -1.95 -16.52
C MET A 84 -4.49 -0.94 -16.50
N PRO A 85 -4.42 0.08 -17.39
CA PRO A 85 -3.38 1.09 -17.32
C PRO A 85 -3.49 1.97 -16.06
N GLY A 86 -4.72 2.24 -15.58
CA GLY A 86 -4.96 2.97 -14.35
C GLY A 86 -4.49 2.23 -13.09
N ILE A 87 -4.68 0.90 -13.07
CA ILE A 87 -4.19 0.00 -12.02
C ILE A 87 -2.66 0.09 -11.97
N LEU A 88 -2.00 -0.15 -13.11
CA LEU A 88 -0.53 -0.14 -13.18
C LEU A 88 0.04 1.23 -12.75
N ALA A 89 -0.56 2.33 -13.23
CA ALA A 89 -0.17 3.68 -12.83
C ALA A 89 -0.39 3.96 -11.32
N GLY A 90 -1.45 3.40 -10.73
CA GLY A 90 -1.69 3.46 -9.28
C GLY A 90 -0.61 2.71 -8.50
N LEU A 91 -0.29 1.48 -8.92
CA LEU A 91 0.73 0.63 -8.31
C LEU A 91 2.12 1.28 -8.32
N ILE A 92 2.52 1.82 -9.47
CA ILE A 92 3.79 2.54 -9.63
C ILE A 92 3.81 3.77 -8.72
N ARG A 93 2.72 4.56 -8.69
CA ARG A 93 2.64 5.74 -7.82
C ARG A 93 2.75 5.40 -6.33
N VAL A 94 2.03 4.39 -5.85
CA VAL A 94 2.13 3.93 -4.44
C VAL A 94 3.57 3.53 -4.12
N SER A 95 4.21 2.79 -5.02
CA SER A 95 5.57 2.29 -4.81
C SER A 95 6.60 3.43 -4.78
N LEU A 96 6.50 4.39 -5.71
CA LEU A 96 7.40 5.55 -5.75
C LEU A 96 7.18 6.50 -4.58
N LEU A 97 5.93 6.87 -4.27
CA LEU A 97 5.63 7.69 -3.08
C LEU A 97 6.10 7.00 -1.80
N GLY A 98 5.86 5.69 -1.70
CA GLY A 98 6.26 4.89 -0.55
C GLY A 98 7.77 4.89 -0.37
N ALA A 99 8.52 4.69 -1.45
CA ALA A 99 9.97 4.75 -1.43
C ALA A 99 10.49 6.14 -1.05
N ILE A 100 9.93 7.21 -1.59
CA ILE A 100 10.32 8.58 -1.25
C ILE A 100 10.08 8.83 0.25
N ILE A 101 8.88 8.54 0.77
CA ILE A 101 8.54 8.79 2.17
C ILE A 101 9.40 7.93 3.10
N ALA A 102 9.51 6.63 2.83
CA ALA A 102 10.32 5.71 3.62
C ALA A 102 11.80 6.14 3.62
N GLY A 103 12.33 6.48 2.45
CA GLY A 103 13.69 7.00 2.30
C GLY A 103 13.89 8.29 3.09
N THR A 104 12.96 9.24 3.00
CA THR A 104 13.00 10.51 3.76
C THR A 104 13.07 10.26 5.27
N LEU A 105 12.26 9.31 5.76
CA LEU A 105 12.23 8.96 7.18
C LEU A 105 13.53 8.27 7.63
N ALA A 106 14.12 7.43 6.76
CA ALA A 106 15.36 6.72 7.04
C ALA A 106 16.59 7.65 7.02
N LEU A 107 16.71 8.47 5.98
CA LEU A 107 17.75 9.48 5.81
C LEU A 107 17.16 10.72 5.11
N PRO A 108 17.01 11.85 5.83
CA PRO A 108 16.57 13.09 5.20
C PRO A 108 17.47 13.48 4.03
N VAL A 109 16.88 13.98 2.95
CA VAL A 109 17.53 14.42 1.69
C VAL A 109 18.18 13.30 0.87
N TYR A 110 18.96 12.40 1.47
CA TYR A 110 19.59 11.30 0.73
C TYR A 110 18.57 10.22 0.35
N GLY A 111 17.70 9.84 1.28
CA GLY A 111 16.75 8.77 1.05
C GLY A 111 15.66 9.13 0.03
N THR A 112 15.31 10.40 -0.17
CA THR A 112 14.35 10.81 -1.21
C THR A 112 14.85 10.50 -2.62
N MET A 113 16.15 10.65 -2.86
CA MET A 113 16.77 10.40 -4.16
C MET A 113 17.14 8.93 -4.34
N PHE A 114 17.74 8.33 -3.31
CA PHE A 114 18.28 6.98 -3.41
C PHE A 114 17.20 5.90 -3.29
N ALA A 115 16.22 6.05 -2.39
CA ALA A 115 15.27 4.96 -2.12
C ALA A 115 14.41 4.55 -3.33
N PRO A 116 13.90 5.46 -4.18
CA PRO A 116 13.16 5.07 -5.39
C PRO A 116 14.03 4.29 -6.37
N LEU A 117 15.28 4.72 -6.57
CA LEU A 117 16.23 4.02 -7.43
C LEU A 117 16.58 2.65 -6.86
N THR A 118 16.88 2.57 -5.57
CA THR A 118 17.14 1.30 -4.87
C THR A 118 15.98 0.34 -5.00
N LEU A 119 14.73 0.82 -4.87
CA LEU A 119 13.53 -0.01 -5.07
C LEU A 119 13.50 -0.58 -6.50
N ILE A 120 13.66 0.27 -7.52
CA ILE A 120 13.65 -0.16 -8.92
C ILE A 120 14.73 -1.21 -9.18
N LEU A 121 15.96 -0.96 -8.74
CA LEU A 121 17.08 -1.89 -8.91
C LEU A 121 16.85 -3.20 -8.13
N THR A 122 16.28 -3.14 -6.93
CA THR A 122 15.99 -4.32 -6.13
C THR A 122 14.96 -5.23 -6.82
N LEU A 123 13.92 -4.65 -7.40
CA LEU A 123 12.92 -5.42 -8.15
C LEU A 123 13.48 -5.93 -9.49
N ALA A 124 14.32 -5.14 -10.17
CA ALA A 124 14.94 -5.54 -11.43
C ALA A 124 15.96 -6.68 -11.28
N THR A 125 16.66 -6.72 -10.14
CA THR A 125 17.71 -7.72 -9.87
C THR A 125 17.18 -9.01 -9.25
N SER A 126 15.95 -9.01 -8.72
CA SER A 126 15.34 -10.19 -8.10
C SER A 126 13.93 -10.43 -8.65
N PRO A 127 13.77 -11.38 -9.59
CA PRO A 127 12.46 -11.75 -10.12
C PRO A 127 11.48 -12.21 -9.03
N VAL A 128 12.00 -12.85 -7.97
CA VAL A 128 11.19 -13.28 -6.82
C VAL A 128 10.59 -12.08 -6.09
N LEU A 129 11.37 -11.02 -5.86
CA LEU A 129 10.87 -9.79 -5.22
C LEU A 129 9.91 -9.02 -6.13
N ALA A 130 10.14 -9.03 -7.45
CA ALA A 130 9.21 -8.45 -8.41
C ALA A 130 7.85 -9.16 -8.37
N LEU A 131 7.83 -10.50 -8.37
CA LEU A 131 6.60 -11.28 -8.27
C LEU A 131 5.89 -11.08 -6.93
N SER A 132 6.62 -11.06 -5.81
CA SER A 132 6.02 -10.78 -4.50
C SER A 132 5.45 -9.37 -4.42
N TRP A 133 6.10 -8.39 -5.05
CA TRP A 133 5.60 -7.02 -5.14
C TRP A 133 4.30 -6.96 -5.95
N VAL A 134 4.24 -7.61 -7.13
CA VAL A 134 3.00 -7.68 -7.93
C VAL A 134 1.87 -8.33 -7.14
N ALA A 135 2.15 -9.45 -6.46
CA ALA A 135 1.15 -10.15 -5.66
C ALA A 135 0.65 -9.29 -4.49
N CYS A 136 1.56 -8.64 -3.75
CA CYS A 136 1.23 -7.72 -2.66
C CYS A 136 0.35 -6.57 -3.16
N MET A 137 0.75 -5.93 -4.26
CA MET A 137 0.01 -4.81 -4.83
C MET A 137 -1.35 -5.23 -5.41
N GLY A 138 -1.44 -6.42 -5.99
CA GLY A 138 -2.70 -7.03 -6.42
C GLY A 138 -3.64 -7.26 -5.23
N ALA A 139 -3.14 -7.80 -4.12
CA ALA A 139 -3.92 -7.99 -2.90
C ALA A 139 -4.43 -6.66 -2.32
N VAL A 140 -3.57 -5.63 -2.27
CA VAL A 140 -3.97 -4.27 -1.86
C VAL A 140 -5.03 -3.71 -2.80
N HIS A 141 -4.86 -3.88 -4.11
CA HIS A 141 -5.85 -3.45 -5.10
C HIS A 141 -7.22 -4.09 -4.86
N LEU A 142 -7.28 -5.41 -4.67
CA LEU A 142 -8.53 -6.13 -4.38
C LEU A 142 -9.18 -5.66 -3.07
N CYS A 143 -8.38 -5.41 -2.03
CA CYS A 143 -8.88 -4.85 -0.77
C CYS A 143 -9.52 -3.46 -0.98
N MET A 144 -8.90 -2.62 -1.81
CA MET A 144 -9.41 -1.28 -2.12
C MET A 144 -10.63 -1.30 -3.04
N VAL A 145 -10.73 -2.28 -3.95
CA VAL A 145 -11.96 -2.54 -4.73
C VAL A 145 -13.12 -2.85 -3.78
N ALA A 146 -12.93 -3.80 -2.85
CA ALA A 146 -13.96 -4.18 -1.89
C ALA A 146 -14.39 -3.02 -0.98
N TYR A 147 -13.44 -2.17 -0.58
CA TYR A 147 -13.74 -0.94 0.17
C TYR A 147 -14.61 0.04 -0.64
N ARG A 148 -14.29 0.25 -1.93
CA ARG A 148 -15.02 1.19 -2.78
C ARG A 148 -16.41 0.69 -3.18
N SER A 149 -16.57 -0.62 -3.41
CA SER A 149 -17.87 -1.19 -3.74
C SER A 149 -18.91 -0.99 -2.63
N GLU A 150 -18.49 -0.80 -1.38
CA GLU A 150 -19.41 -0.42 -0.29
C GLU A 150 -19.77 1.07 -0.27
N LEU A 151 -18.92 1.93 -0.84
CA LEU A 151 -19.12 3.39 -0.86
C LEU A 151 -19.90 3.86 -2.09
N ASP A 152 -19.73 3.21 -3.24
CA ASP A 152 -20.40 3.59 -4.50
C ASP A 152 -21.94 3.71 -4.39
N PRO A 153 -22.66 2.84 -3.63
CA PRO A 153 -24.10 2.98 -3.42
C PRO A 153 -24.49 4.21 -2.60
N VAL A 154 -23.60 4.70 -1.73
CA VAL A 154 -23.85 5.87 -0.88
C VAL A 154 -23.72 7.17 -1.67
N PHE A 155 -22.80 7.20 -2.65
CA PHE A 155 -22.50 8.41 -3.42
C PHE A 155 -23.17 8.45 -4.80
N THR A 156 -23.81 7.35 -5.25
CA THR A 156 -24.54 7.31 -6.52
C THR A 156 -25.99 6.84 -6.33
N PRO A 157 -26.92 7.70 -5.87
CA PRO A 157 -28.33 7.34 -5.68
C PRO A 157 -29.11 7.06 -6.98
N LEU A 158 -28.55 7.43 -8.14
CA LEU A 158 -29.26 7.54 -9.43
C LEU A 158 -29.74 6.23 -10.08
N ARG A 159 -29.42 5.05 -9.53
CA ARG A 159 -29.94 3.76 -10.06
C ARG A 159 -31.29 3.34 -9.49
N LEU A 160 -31.85 4.06 -8.51
CA LEU A 160 -33.12 3.68 -7.87
C LEU A 160 -34.35 4.43 -8.43
N THR A 161 -34.18 5.32 -9.41
CA THR A 161 -35.26 6.17 -9.95
C THR A 161 -35.49 6.03 -11.45
N GLN A 162 -35.18 4.88 -12.05
CA GLN A 162 -35.66 4.59 -13.40
C GLN A 162 -36.92 3.72 -13.28
N PRO A 163 -38.14 4.31 -13.31
CA PRO A 163 -39.32 3.54 -13.64
C PRO A 163 -39.25 3.14 -15.12
N ASP A 164 -39.63 1.90 -15.40
CA ASP A 164 -39.83 1.39 -16.76
C ASP A 164 -40.85 2.23 -17.55
#